data_AF-A0A439MD08-F1
#
_entry.id   AF-A0A439MD08-F1
#
_cell.length_a   1.000
_cell.length_b   1.000
_cell.length_c   1.000
_cell.angle_alpha   90.00
_cell.angle_beta   90.00
_cell.angle_gamma   90.00
#
_symmetry.space_group_name_H-M   'P 1'
#
loop_
_entity.id
_entity.type
_entity.pdbx_description
1 polymer ?
#
loop_
_entity_poly.entity_id
_entity_poly.type
_entity_poly.pdbx_seq_one_letter_code
_entity_poly.pdbx_strand_id
1 'polypeptide(L)'
;MFQTVSNPSPTSITSQYASWFDDRIDQFIDEHKGRFDSVSTFPKRNGYFITISFDHSSRNLRLKGSASIDIPKAKSVLDTFTDIYNFTCRQLIGRNYHRPSFDPLKPLAIGCLDMNGSRYWRSMGQLENPHIHSIWIFGDEVREGFQKLIADTERFSAFKERFSIREMDIQALDHDHRNSTGEGRATSYMAKFIGHNNSELLVGDDFRVLPIPRATLY
;
A
#
# COMPACT_ATOMS: atom_id res chain seq x y z
N MET A 1 43.21 0.17 -2.99
CA MET A 1 42.32 -0.50 -2.02
C MET A 1 41.01 -0.77 -2.72
N PHE A 2 40.67 -2.04 -2.97
CA PHE A 2 39.33 -2.40 -3.44
C PHE A 2 38.42 -2.37 -2.21
N GLN A 3 37.53 -1.39 -2.13
CA GLN A 3 36.43 -1.44 -1.17
C GLN A 3 35.51 -2.58 -1.60
N THR A 4 35.56 -3.70 -0.88
CA THR A 4 34.53 -4.73 -0.94
C THR A 4 33.26 -4.13 -0.35
N VAL A 5 32.39 -3.63 -1.22
CA VAL A 5 31.03 -3.26 -0.82
C VAL A 5 30.31 -4.57 -0.50
N SER A 6 30.19 -4.88 0.80
CA SER A 6 29.40 -6.02 1.25
C SER A 6 27.93 -5.70 0.97
N ASN A 7 27.29 -6.49 0.11
CA ASN A 7 25.85 -6.36 -0.11
C ASN A 7 25.12 -6.62 1.22
N PRO A 8 24.19 -5.73 1.64
CA PRO A 8 23.46 -5.90 2.88
C PRO A 8 22.65 -7.21 2.84
N SER A 9 22.57 -7.91 3.97
CA SER A 9 21.78 -9.14 4.06
C SER A 9 20.28 -8.83 3.84
N PRO A 10 19.48 -9.76 3.29
CA PRO A 10 18.04 -9.57 3.12
C PRO A 10 17.32 -9.18 4.42
N THR A 11 17.79 -9.69 5.56
CA THR A 11 17.32 -9.33 6.89
C THR A 11 17.62 -7.87 7.22
N SER A 12 18.83 -7.38 6.93
CA SER A 12 19.19 -5.98 7.12
C SER A 12 18.37 -5.04 6.24
N ILE A 13 18.08 -5.44 4.99
CA ILE A 13 17.23 -4.67 4.08
C ILE A 13 15.80 -4.60 4.62
N THR A 14 15.27 -5.75 5.05
CA THR A 14 13.92 -5.86 5.64
C THR A 14 13.77 -4.94 6.85
N SER A 15 14.70 -4.98 7.80
CA SER A 15 14.67 -4.12 8.99
C SER A 15 14.73 -2.63 8.65
N GLN A 16 15.58 -2.23 7.69
CA GLN A 16 15.65 -0.82 7.27
C GLN A 16 14.33 -0.32 6.66
N TYR A 17 13.68 -1.11 5.82
CA TYR A 17 12.37 -0.74 5.27
C TYR A 17 11.27 -0.74 6.33
N ALA A 18 11.29 -1.69 7.26
CA ALA A 18 10.33 -1.74 8.36
C ALA A 18 10.45 -0.49 9.24
N SER A 19 11.67 -0.13 9.66
CA SER A 19 11.95 1.10 10.40
C SER A 19 11.51 2.34 9.62
N TRP A 20 11.79 2.41 8.32
CA TRP A 20 11.37 3.54 7.50
C TRP A 20 9.83 3.66 7.38
N PHE A 21 9.12 2.54 7.29
CA PHE A 21 7.66 2.54 7.32
C PHE A 21 7.12 2.99 8.68
N ASP A 22 7.73 2.53 9.78
CA ASP A 22 7.38 2.95 11.13
C ASP A 22 7.58 4.47 11.29
N ASP A 23 8.70 5.03 10.83
CA ASP A 23 8.97 6.48 10.85
C ASP A 23 7.90 7.28 10.08
N ARG A 24 7.44 6.76 8.92
CA ARG A 24 6.38 7.40 8.14
C ARG A 24 5.02 7.37 8.82
N ILE A 25 4.71 6.26 9.48
CA ILE A 25 3.49 6.10 10.27
C ILE A 25 3.53 7.05 11.47
N ASP A 26 4.64 7.09 12.20
CA ASP A 26 4.81 7.97 13.36
C ASP A 26 4.71 9.46 12.97
N GLN A 27 5.34 9.86 11.86
CA GLN A 27 5.19 11.22 11.31
C GLN A 27 3.71 11.56 11.04
N PHE A 28 2.99 10.66 10.35
CA PHE A 28 1.57 10.87 10.08
C PHE A 28 0.75 11.00 11.36
N ILE A 29 1.03 10.14 12.36
CA ILE A 29 0.32 10.18 13.64
C ILE A 29 0.58 11.50 14.36
N ASP A 30 1.81 12.00 14.40
CA ASP A 30 2.14 13.26 15.05
C ASP A 30 1.43 14.47 14.42
N GLU A 31 1.20 14.43 13.11
CA GLU A 31 0.48 15.48 12.37
C GLU A 31 -1.05 15.44 12.61
N HIS A 32 -1.63 14.28 12.96
CA HIS A 32 -3.08 14.08 13.00
C HIS A 32 -3.65 13.76 14.39
N LYS A 33 -2.82 13.37 15.35
CA LYS A 33 -3.28 13.01 16.70
C LYS A 33 -3.76 14.23 17.46
N GLY A 34 -4.82 14.06 18.24
CA GLY A 34 -5.22 15.06 19.22
C GLY A 34 -4.11 15.29 20.26
N ARG A 35 -4.12 16.44 20.93
CA ARG A 35 -3.14 16.79 21.97
C ARG A 35 -2.99 15.72 23.07
N PHE A 36 -4.07 14.99 23.35
CA PHE A 36 -4.14 13.97 24.40
C PHE A 36 -4.08 12.53 23.86
N ASP A 37 -4.01 12.33 22.55
CA ASP A 37 -3.88 11.00 21.96
C ASP A 37 -2.43 10.52 22.04
N SER A 38 -2.28 9.24 22.34
CA SER A 38 -0.97 8.57 22.32
C SER A 38 -0.67 7.98 20.94
N VAL A 39 0.60 8.00 20.55
CA VAL A 39 1.07 7.39 19.29
C VAL A 39 0.75 5.89 19.24
N SER A 40 0.69 5.22 20.41
CA SER A 40 0.40 3.78 20.49
C SER A 40 -1.08 3.43 20.33
N THR A 41 -2.00 4.35 20.60
CA THR A 41 -3.46 4.12 20.51
C THR A 41 -4.04 4.56 19.17
N PHE A 42 -3.42 5.54 18.51
CA PHE A 42 -3.94 6.11 17.27
C PHE A 42 -4.06 5.06 16.14
N PRO A 43 -3.04 4.23 15.83
CA PRO A 43 -3.16 3.20 14.80
C PRO A 43 -4.21 2.14 15.10
N LYS A 44 -4.54 1.89 16.37
CA LYS A 44 -5.60 0.92 16.71
C LYS A 44 -6.97 1.42 16.33
N ARG A 45 -7.19 2.71 16.55
CA ARG A 45 -8.47 3.36 16.26
C ARG A 45 -8.63 3.61 14.77
N ASN A 46 -7.52 3.93 14.10
CA ASN A 46 -7.49 4.56 12.79
C ASN A 46 -6.77 3.77 11.70
N GLY A 47 -6.14 2.65 12.06
CA GLY A 47 -5.27 1.88 11.18
C GLY A 47 -5.90 0.56 10.73
N TYR A 48 -5.64 0.22 9.47
CA TYR A 48 -6.10 -1.01 8.83
C TYR A 48 -4.97 -1.68 8.07
N PHE A 49 -4.89 -3.00 8.20
CA PHE A 49 -4.16 -3.86 7.30
C PHE A 49 -5.12 -4.37 6.21
N ILE A 50 -4.79 -4.13 4.95
CA ILE A 50 -5.65 -4.40 3.81
C ILE A 50 -4.89 -5.25 2.79
N THR A 51 -5.43 -6.42 2.48
CA THR A 51 -4.95 -7.31 1.42
C THR A 51 -5.88 -7.23 0.22
N ILE A 52 -5.34 -6.96 -0.97
CA ILE A 52 -6.11 -6.81 -2.22
C ILE A 52 -5.64 -7.83 -3.25
N SER A 53 -6.55 -8.69 -3.67
CA SER A 53 -6.34 -9.68 -4.75
C SER A 53 -7.18 -9.30 -5.96
N PHE A 54 -6.62 -9.44 -7.16
CA PHE A 54 -7.26 -8.99 -8.40
C PHE A 54 -7.64 -10.16 -9.31
N ASP A 55 -8.68 -9.96 -10.12
CA ASP A 55 -9.05 -10.90 -11.17
C ASP A 55 -8.03 -10.86 -12.32
N HIS A 56 -7.46 -12.03 -12.64
CA HIS A 56 -6.42 -12.18 -13.66
C HIS A 56 -6.98 -12.10 -15.09
N SER A 57 -8.21 -12.61 -15.28
CA SER A 57 -8.86 -12.72 -16.60
C SER A 57 -9.30 -11.37 -17.16
N SER A 58 -9.78 -10.45 -16.32
CA SER A 58 -10.32 -9.15 -16.74
C SER A 58 -9.23 -8.16 -17.18
N ARG A 59 -8.00 -8.27 -16.65
CA ARG A 59 -6.86 -7.46 -17.11
C ARG A 59 -6.38 -7.87 -18.50
N ASN A 60 -6.32 -9.17 -18.77
CA ASN A 60 -5.98 -9.70 -20.09
C ASN A 60 -7.01 -9.30 -21.16
N LEU A 61 -8.29 -9.16 -20.79
CA LEU A 61 -9.33 -8.63 -21.66
C LEU A 61 -9.09 -7.15 -22.03
N ARG A 62 -8.66 -6.33 -21.07
CA ARG A 62 -8.32 -4.92 -21.32
C ARG A 62 -7.08 -4.76 -22.20
N LEU A 63 -6.12 -5.69 -22.11
CA LEU A 63 -4.92 -5.77 -22.96
C LEU A 63 -5.23 -6.30 -24.38
N LYS A 64 -6.19 -7.21 -24.54
CA LYS A 64 -6.58 -7.75 -25.85
C LYS A 64 -7.48 -6.83 -26.68
N GLY A 65 -8.15 -5.87 -26.04
CA GLY A 65 -9.03 -4.89 -26.72
C GLY A 65 -8.31 -3.70 -27.37
N SER A 66 -7.00 -3.52 -27.13
CA SER A 66 -6.22 -2.37 -27.61
C SER A 66 -5.15 -2.75 -28.63
N ALA A 67 -5.47 -3.67 -29.54
CA ALA A 67 -4.63 -3.99 -30.70
C ALA A 67 -4.85 -2.96 -31.82
N SER A 68 -4.53 -1.68 -31.59
CA SER A 68 -4.16 -0.72 -32.63
C SER A 68 -3.82 0.64 -32.00
N ILE A 69 -2.68 1.19 -32.41
CA ILE A 69 -2.21 2.58 -32.21
C ILE A 69 -1.56 2.85 -30.83
N ASP A 70 -0.24 3.05 -30.84
CA ASP A 70 0.62 3.64 -29.80
C ASP A 70 0.22 3.39 -28.33
N ILE A 71 0.59 2.21 -27.81
CA ILE A 71 0.18 1.74 -26.48
C ILE A 71 0.86 2.57 -25.37
N PRO A 72 0.11 3.32 -24.53
CA PRO A 72 0.63 3.81 -23.26
C PRO A 72 1.00 2.60 -22.40
N LYS A 73 2.18 2.62 -21.75
CA LYS A 73 2.67 1.54 -20.86
C LYS A 73 1.52 0.90 -20.10
N ALA A 74 1.36 -0.43 -20.23
CA ALA A 74 0.36 -1.18 -19.49
C ALA A 74 0.43 -0.82 -18.00
N LYS A 75 -0.70 -0.42 -17.41
CA LYS A 75 -0.79 0.07 -16.04
C LYS A 75 -0.35 -1.02 -15.05
N SER A 76 0.58 -0.70 -14.15
CA SER A 76 1.07 -1.67 -13.16
C SER A 76 0.03 -1.96 -12.06
N VAL A 77 0.28 -3.00 -11.26
CA VAL A 77 -0.54 -3.32 -10.08
C VAL A 77 -0.49 -2.16 -9.07
N LEU A 78 0.67 -1.55 -8.86
CA LEU A 78 0.84 -0.40 -7.96
C LEU A 78 0.22 0.90 -8.51
N ASP A 79 0.14 1.06 -9.84
CA ASP A 79 -0.62 2.17 -10.41
C ASP A 79 -2.14 1.98 -10.18
N THR A 80 -2.61 0.72 -10.16
CA THR A 80 -3.99 0.40 -9.77
C THR A 80 -4.22 0.66 -8.28
N PHE A 81 -3.24 0.36 -7.43
CA PHE A 81 -3.29 0.75 -6.01
C PHE A 81 -3.41 2.27 -5.82
N THR A 82 -2.66 3.03 -6.62
CA THR A 82 -2.73 4.51 -6.61
C THR A 82 -4.13 5.00 -7.04
N ASP A 83 -4.75 4.36 -8.02
CA ASP A 83 -6.13 4.67 -8.42
C ASP A 83 -7.14 4.34 -7.31
N ILE A 84 -6.98 3.20 -6.65
CA ILE A 84 -7.80 2.79 -5.51
C ILE A 84 -7.71 3.86 -4.42
N TYR A 85 -6.50 4.26 -4.05
CA TYR A 85 -6.24 5.33 -3.10
C TYR A 85 -6.92 6.65 -3.48
N ASN A 86 -6.74 7.09 -4.72
CA ASN A 86 -7.31 8.32 -5.25
C ASN A 86 -8.84 8.28 -5.25
N PHE A 87 -9.42 7.13 -5.59
CA PHE A 87 -10.87 6.94 -5.56
C PHE A 87 -11.40 6.95 -4.13
N THR A 88 -10.75 6.26 -3.21
CA THR A 88 -11.08 6.29 -1.78
C THR A 88 -11.04 7.73 -1.27
N CYS A 89 -9.95 8.47 -1.50
CA CYS A 89 -9.87 9.89 -1.13
C CYS A 89 -11.02 10.73 -1.72
N ARG A 90 -11.38 10.50 -2.99
CA ARG A 90 -12.51 11.20 -3.62
C ARG A 90 -13.84 10.88 -2.96
N GLN A 91 -14.07 9.64 -2.52
CA GLN A 91 -15.30 9.25 -1.83
C GLN A 91 -15.37 9.83 -0.42
N LEU A 92 -14.24 9.86 0.29
CA LEU A 92 -14.20 10.26 1.69
C LEU A 92 -14.06 11.78 1.89
N ILE A 93 -13.28 12.45 1.06
CA ILE A 93 -12.93 13.87 1.18
C ILE A 93 -13.70 14.72 0.15
N GLY A 94 -14.01 14.15 -1.02
CA GLY A 94 -14.79 14.80 -2.07
C GLY A 94 -14.01 15.11 -3.36
N ARG A 95 -14.68 15.75 -4.34
CA ARG A 95 -14.19 15.94 -5.72
C ARG A 95 -12.86 16.71 -5.84
N ASN A 96 -12.52 17.54 -4.86
CA ASN A 96 -11.33 18.39 -4.87
C ASN A 96 -10.21 17.93 -3.92
N TYR A 97 -10.23 16.68 -3.47
CA TYR A 97 -9.27 16.13 -2.50
C TYR A 97 -7.79 16.33 -2.92
N HIS A 98 -7.50 16.53 -4.20
CA HIS A 98 -6.15 16.78 -4.69
C HIS A 98 -5.57 18.16 -4.28
N ARG A 99 -6.40 19.12 -3.84
CA ARG A 99 -5.93 20.46 -3.45
C ARG A 99 -5.15 20.40 -2.12
N PRO A 100 -4.12 21.24 -1.93
CA PRO A 100 -3.30 21.22 -0.71
C PRO A 100 -4.09 21.43 0.58
N SER A 101 -5.19 22.18 0.54
CA SER A 101 -6.08 22.38 1.70
C SER A 101 -6.69 21.09 2.26
N PHE A 102 -6.67 20.01 1.48
CA PHE A 102 -7.17 18.70 1.88
C PHE A 102 -6.05 17.71 2.20
N ASP A 103 -4.77 18.11 2.10
CA ASP A 103 -3.64 17.24 2.42
C ASP A 103 -3.74 16.65 3.85
N PRO A 104 -4.13 17.42 4.89
CA PRO A 104 -4.33 16.89 6.25
C PRO A 104 -5.50 15.90 6.40
N LEU A 105 -6.33 15.71 5.36
CA LEU A 105 -7.42 14.73 5.39
C LEU A 105 -7.06 13.45 4.64
N LYS A 106 -5.95 13.44 3.90
CA LYS A 106 -5.55 12.29 3.11
C LYS A 106 -5.02 11.20 4.04
N PRO A 107 -5.52 9.95 3.96
CA PRO A 107 -4.95 8.87 4.74
C PRO A 107 -3.52 8.56 4.28
N LEU A 108 -2.67 8.09 5.18
CA LEU A 108 -1.44 7.43 4.80
C LEU A 108 -1.79 6.03 4.28
N ALA A 109 -1.25 5.64 3.13
CA ALA A 109 -1.33 4.28 2.63
C ALA A 109 0.04 3.80 2.14
N ILE A 110 0.52 2.71 2.72
CA ILE A 110 1.74 2.02 2.30
C ILE A 110 1.28 0.71 1.68
N GLY A 111 1.61 0.41 0.43
CA GLY A 111 1.25 -0.84 -0.24
C GLY A 111 2.48 -1.53 -0.82
N CYS A 112 2.65 -2.80 -0.54
CA CYS A 112 3.69 -3.66 -1.10
C CYS A 112 3.07 -4.68 -2.05
N LEU A 113 3.67 -4.84 -3.22
CA LEU A 113 3.32 -5.89 -4.16
C LEU A 113 3.93 -7.20 -3.66
N ASP A 114 3.06 -8.17 -3.40
CA ASP A 114 3.48 -9.55 -3.19
C ASP A 114 3.12 -10.35 -4.44
N MET A 115 4.12 -11.04 -4.95
CA MET A 115 4.01 -11.89 -6.12
C MET A 115 4.19 -13.32 -5.61
N ASN A 116 3.10 -14.09 -5.55
CA ASN A 116 3.22 -15.50 -5.26
C ASN A 116 4.15 -16.17 -6.30
N GLY A 117 5.22 -16.79 -5.78
CA GLY A 117 6.36 -17.36 -6.52
C GLY A 117 7.63 -17.57 -5.67
N SER A 118 7.60 -17.22 -4.38
CA SER A 118 8.74 -17.27 -3.46
C SER A 118 9.21 -18.70 -3.12
N ARG A 119 10.09 -19.24 -3.97
CA ARG A 119 11.33 -20.03 -3.67
C ARG A 119 11.98 -20.57 -4.95
N TYR A 120 11.25 -20.62 -6.08
CA TYR A 120 11.69 -21.23 -7.34
C TYR A 120 11.21 -20.47 -8.61
N TRP A 121 10.92 -19.17 -8.53
CA TRP A 121 10.22 -18.45 -9.61
C TRP A 121 10.98 -18.38 -10.93
N ARG A 122 12.31 -18.41 -10.93
CA ARG A 122 13.10 -18.50 -12.19
C ARG A 122 12.85 -19.80 -12.97
N SER A 123 12.12 -20.76 -12.41
CA SER A 123 11.81 -22.05 -13.05
C SER A 123 10.33 -22.36 -13.32
N MET A 124 9.35 -21.48 -13.03
CA MET A 124 7.92 -21.85 -13.11
C MET A 124 6.94 -20.82 -13.76
N GLY A 125 7.22 -20.33 -14.97
CA GLY A 125 6.15 -19.85 -15.87
C GLY A 125 5.49 -18.48 -15.55
N GLN A 126 4.26 -18.27 -16.06
CA GLN A 126 3.51 -17.00 -15.98
C GLN A 126 3.08 -16.65 -14.54
N LEU A 127 3.11 -15.35 -14.18
CA LEU A 127 2.63 -14.80 -12.91
C LEU A 127 1.25 -15.36 -12.53
N GLU A 128 1.18 -16.10 -11.43
CA GLU A 128 -0.10 -16.49 -10.81
C GLU A 128 -0.38 -15.57 -9.61
N ASN A 129 -1.39 -14.71 -9.77
CA ASN A 129 -2.06 -13.93 -8.69
C ASN A 129 -1.22 -12.82 -8.02
N PRO A 130 -1.12 -11.62 -8.62
CA PRO A 130 -0.57 -10.46 -7.92
C PRO A 130 -1.53 -9.98 -6.84
N HIS A 131 -1.02 -9.77 -5.63
CA HIS A 131 -1.77 -9.20 -4.52
C HIS A 131 -0.99 -8.07 -3.86
N ILE A 132 -1.71 -7.15 -3.24
CA ILE A 132 -1.13 -6.02 -2.53
C ILE A 132 -1.45 -6.16 -1.06
N HIS A 133 -0.41 -6.15 -0.24
CA HIS A 133 -0.53 -5.96 1.21
C HIS A 133 -0.32 -4.49 1.52
N SER A 134 -1.25 -3.90 2.27
CA SER A 134 -1.16 -2.47 2.56
C SER A 134 -1.55 -2.12 3.97
N ILE A 135 -0.87 -1.11 4.52
CA ILE A 135 -1.23 -0.45 5.76
C ILE A 135 -1.87 0.88 5.40
N TRP A 136 -3.05 1.14 5.95
CA TRP A 136 -3.75 2.41 5.81
C TRP A 136 -3.98 3.03 7.18
N ILE A 137 -3.57 4.28 7.38
CA ILE A 137 -3.81 5.05 8.59
C ILE A 137 -4.66 6.26 8.23
N PHE A 138 -5.83 6.38 8.83
CA PHE A 138 -6.78 7.47 8.57
C PHE A 138 -6.70 8.56 9.65
N GLY A 139 -7.04 9.80 9.31
CA GLY A 139 -7.43 10.79 10.33
C GLY A 139 -8.80 10.43 10.91
N ASP A 140 -9.09 10.83 12.15
CA ASP A 140 -10.36 10.52 12.81
C ASP A 140 -11.58 10.97 11.97
N GLU A 141 -11.49 12.14 11.34
CA GLU A 141 -12.54 12.72 10.48
C GLU A 141 -12.89 11.85 9.27
N VAL A 142 -11.89 11.17 8.70
CA VAL A 142 -12.01 10.44 7.43
C VAL A 142 -12.26 8.95 7.68
N ARG A 143 -11.82 8.45 8.83
CA ARG A 143 -12.00 7.05 9.24
C ARG A 143 -13.47 6.63 9.24
N GLU A 144 -14.37 7.44 9.81
CA GLU A 144 -15.80 7.09 9.89
C GLU A 144 -16.40 6.92 8.49
N GLY A 145 -15.99 7.78 7.53
CA GLY A 145 -16.39 7.64 6.14
C GLY A 145 -15.90 6.32 5.53
N PHE A 146 -14.66 5.91 5.83
CA PHE A 146 -14.14 4.63 5.37
C PHE A 146 -14.91 3.44 5.95
N GLN A 147 -15.23 3.47 7.25
CA GLN A 147 -16.06 2.45 7.91
C GLN A 147 -17.45 2.34 7.27
N LYS A 148 -18.08 3.48 6.95
CA LYS A 148 -19.37 3.50 6.24
C LYS A 148 -19.25 2.93 4.82
N LEU A 149 -18.17 3.25 4.11
CA LEU A 149 -17.92 2.73 2.76
C LEU A 149 -17.81 1.21 2.75
N ILE A 150 -17.07 0.61 3.69
CA ILE A 150 -16.88 -0.85 3.74
C ILE A 150 -18.09 -1.59 4.31
N ALA A 151 -18.92 -0.93 5.13
CA ALA A 151 -20.15 -1.50 5.67
C ALA A 151 -21.32 -1.47 4.65
N ASP A 152 -21.26 -0.59 3.65
CA ASP A 152 -22.23 -0.51 2.58
C ASP A 152 -21.92 -1.57 1.50
N THR A 153 -22.60 -2.72 1.59
CA THR A 153 -22.36 -3.87 0.70
C THR A 153 -22.48 -3.53 -0.79
N GLU A 154 -23.45 -2.68 -1.17
CA GLU A 154 -23.68 -2.33 -2.57
C GLU A 154 -22.56 -1.44 -3.09
N ARG A 155 -22.25 -0.36 -2.37
CA ARG A 155 -21.20 0.59 -2.76
C ARG A 155 -19.82 -0.07 -2.71
N PHE A 156 -19.58 -0.95 -1.73
CA PHE A 156 -18.32 -1.69 -1.62
C PHE A 156 -18.18 -2.75 -2.73
N SER A 157 -19.26 -3.41 -3.13
CA SER A 157 -19.26 -4.32 -4.28
C SER A 157 -18.95 -3.57 -5.58
N ALA A 158 -19.61 -2.44 -5.83
CA ALA A 158 -19.34 -1.59 -6.99
C ALA A 158 -17.90 -1.03 -7.00
N PHE A 159 -17.36 -0.70 -5.83
CA PHE A 159 -15.95 -0.33 -5.67
C PHE A 159 -15.02 -1.46 -6.10
N LYS A 160 -15.26 -2.71 -5.65
CA LYS A 160 -14.43 -3.86 -6.02
C LYS A 160 -14.50 -4.15 -7.52
N GLU A 161 -15.70 -4.14 -8.10
CA GLU A 161 -15.93 -4.36 -9.52
C GLU A 161 -15.15 -3.36 -10.39
N ARG A 162 -15.21 -2.06 -10.02
CA ARG A 162 -14.51 -0.98 -10.72
C ARG A 162 -13.01 -1.24 -10.89
N PHE A 163 -12.38 -1.85 -9.89
CA PHE A 163 -10.94 -2.11 -9.87
C PHE A 163 -10.58 -3.56 -10.17
N SER A 164 -11.56 -4.38 -10.57
CA SER A 164 -11.38 -5.82 -10.80
C SER A 164 -10.75 -6.52 -9.59
N ILE A 165 -11.21 -6.13 -8.40
CA ILE A 165 -10.78 -6.71 -7.12
C ILE A 165 -11.63 -7.96 -6.91
N ARG A 166 -10.96 -9.11 -6.89
CA ARG A 166 -11.55 -10.40 -6.57
C ARG A 166 -11.89 -10.47 -5.08
N GLU A 167 -10.91 -10.10 -4.26
CA GLU A 167 -10.98 -10.21 -2.80
C GLU A 167 -10.28 -9.01 -2.16
N MET A 168 -10.89 -8.48 -1.11
CA MET A 168 -10.33 -7.42 -0.29
C MET A 168 -10.57 -7.78 1.17
N ASP A 169 -9.50 -8.18 1.85
CA ASP A 169 -9.52 -8.44 3.29
C ASP A 169 -9.08 -7.18 4.04
N ILE A 170 -9.84 -6.78 5.06
CA ILE A 170 -9.64 -5.54 5.81
C ILE A 170 -9.66 -5.88 7.29
N GLN A 171 -8.52 -5.72 7.95
CA GLN A 171 -8.35 -6.00 9.37
C GLN A 171 -7.90 -4.73 10.08
N ALA A 172 -8.45 -4.44 11.26
CA ALA A 172 -7.94 -3.34 12.09
C ALA A 172 -6.53 -3.69 12.61
N LEU A 173 -5.66 -2.69 12.76
CA LEU A 173 -4.34 -2.91 13.36
C LEU A 173 -4.47 -3.06 14.89
N ASP A 174 -4.44 -4.28 15.43
CA ASP A 174 -4.42 -4.50 16.88
C ASP A 174 -2.99 -4.67 17.44
N HIS A 175 -2.82 -4.46 18.75
CA HIS A 175 -1.55 -4.32 19.48
C HIS A 175 -0.66 -5.57 19.51
N ASP A 176 -1.12 -6.72 19.04
CA ASP A 176 -0.35 -7.98 19.08
C ASP A 176 0.74 -8.08 18.00
N HIS A 177 1.10 -6.92 17.46
CA HIS A 177 2.11 -6.73 16.44
C HIS A 177 3.40 -6.09 16.99
N ARG A 178 3.55 -5.85 18.29
CA ARG A 178 4.75 -5.19 18.87
C ARG A 178 5.69 -6.08 19.71
N ASN A 179 5.47 -7.38 19.78
CA ASN A 179 6.32 -8.31 20.57
C ASN A 179 7.52 -8.88 19.81
N SER A 180 8.25 -8.04 19.08
CA SER A 180 9.58 -8.37 18.56
C SER A 180 10.39 -7.08 18.41
N THR A 181 11.16 -6.76 19.44
CA THR A 181 12.31 -5.81 19.44
C THR A 181 12.30 -4.77 18.32
N GLY A 182 11.61 -3.64 18.55
CA GLY A 182 11.88 -2.37 17.87
C GLY A 182 10.98 -2.02 16.67
N GLU A 183 10.51 -2.99 15.90
CA GLU A 183 9.76 -2.74 14.64
C GLU A 183 8.33 -3.31 14.69
N GLY A 184 7.36 -2.65 14.07
CA GLY A 184 5.98 -3.15 14.00
C GLY A 184 5.87 -4.43 13.16
N ARG A 185 5.23 -5.50 13.64
CA ARG A 185 5.04 -6.77 12.90
C ARG A 185 4.36 -6.57 11.55
N ALA A 186 3.50 -5.57 11.39
CA ALA A 186 2.87 -5.25 10.11
C ALA A 186 3.85 -4.62 9.11
N THR A 187 4.71 -3.69 9.57
CA THR A 187 5.76 -3.07 8.74
C THR A 187 6.90 -4.03 8.47
N SER A 188 7.32 -4.85 9.44
CA SER A 188 8.24 -5.97 9.23
C SER A 188 7.65 -7.03 8.31
N TYR A 189 6.34 -7.28 8.33
CA TYR A 189 5.68 -8.16 7.37
C TYR A 189 5.73 -7.58 5.96
N MET A 190 5.35 -6.30 5.79
CA MET A 190 5.41 -5.63 4.50
C MET A 190 6.83 -5.56 3.93
N ALA A 191 7.83 -5.29 4.77
CA ALA A 191 9.22 -5.21 4.36
C ALA A 191 9.82 -6.54 3.88
N LYS A 192 9.24 -7.68 4.27
CA LYS A 192 9.66 -9.00 3.75
C LYS A 192 9.45 -9.12 2.24
N PHE A 193 8.41 -8.49 1.69
CA PHE A 193 8.14 -8.51 0.25
C PHE A 193 9.21 -7.73 -0.50
N ILE A 194 9.70 -6.64 0.09
CA ILE A 194 10.80 -5.86 -0.47
C ILE A 194 12.08 -6.69 -0.43
N GLY A 195 12.44 -7.26 0.72
CA GLY A 195 13.61 -8.13 0.82
C GLY A 195 13.61 -9.32 -0.15
N HIS A 196 12.43 -9.80 -0.56
CA HIS A 196 12.27 -10.91 -1.49
C HIS A 196 12.35 -10.49 -2.97
N ASN A 197 11.75 -9.36 -3.34
CA ASN A 197 11.72 -8.88 -4.72
C ASN A 197 13.03 -8.16 -5.13
N ASN A 198 13.75 -7.61 -4.14
CA ASN A 198 14.88 -6.71 -4.32
C ASN A 198 16.21 -7.41 -4.69
N SER A 199 16.16 -8.51 -5.44
CA SER A 199 17.36 -9.02 -6.15
C SER A 199 17.80 -8.11 -7.30
N GLU A 200 16.98 -7.12 -7.67
CA GLU A 200 17.21 -6.21 -8.81
C GLU A 200 17.15 -4.69 -8.48
N LEU A 201 17.01 -4.26 -7.21
CA LEU A 201 17.11 -2.84 -6.81
C LEU A 201 16.15 -1.86 -7.51
N LEU A 202 15.00 -2.32 -8.02
CA LEU A 202 13.94 -1.48 -8.57
C LEU A 202 12.88 -1.14 -7.50
N VAL A 203 13.32 -0.39 -6.48
CA VAL A 203 12.52 0.08 -5.32
C VAL A 203 11.16 0.70 -5.71
N GLY A 204 11.06 1.29 -6.91
CA GLY A 204 9.84 1.94 -7.39
C GLY A 204 8.71 1.01 -7.86
N ASP A 205 9.01 -0.27 -8.08
CA ASP A 205 8.06 -1.26 -8.63
C ASP A 205 7.57 -2.27 -7.58
N ASP A 206 8.13 -2.26 -6.37
CA ASP A 206 7.82 -3.21 -5.29
C ASP A 206 6.85 -2.67 -4.23
N PHE A 207 6.82 -1.35 -4.03
CA PHE A 207 5.91 -0.73 -3.09
C PHE A 207 5.52 0.70 -3.49
N ARG A 208 4.48 1.22 -2.84
CA ARG A 208 4.01 2.60 -2.97
C ARG A 208 3.70 3.17 -1.59
N VAL A 209 4.17 4.39 -1.33
CA VAL A 209 3.74 5.20 -0.18
C VAL A 209 2.89 6.36 -0.70
N LEU A 210 1.70 6.53 -0.15
CA LEU A 210 0.68 7.49 -0.54
C LEU A 210 0.22 8.28 0.70
N PRO A 211 -0.10 9.59 0.58
CA PRO A 211 -0.02 10.39 -0.65
C PRO A 211 1.42 10.57 -1.12
N ILE A 212 1.62 10.58 -2.45
CA ILE A 212 2.93 10.96 -3.00
C ILE A 212 3.13 12.44 -2.64
N PRO A 213 4.18 12.81 -1.88
CA PRO A 213 4.49 14.21 -1.66
C PRO A 213 4.56 14.86 -3.03
N ARG A 214 3.91 16.02 -3.22
CA ARG A 214 4.17 16.82 -4.40
C ARG A 214 5.66 17.18 -4.30
N ALA A 215 6.50 16.44 -5.01
CA ALA A 215 7.88 16.83 -5.18
C ALA A 215 7.81 18.28 -5.64
N THR A 216 8.49 19.15 -4.90
CA THR A 216 8.82 20.47 -5.37
C THR A 216 9.47 20.25 -6.73
N LEU A 217 8.71 20.49 -7.79
CA LEU A 217 9.21 20.53 -9.16
C LEU A 217 10.18 21.71 -9.18
N TYR A 218 11.44 21.44 -8.88
CA TYR A 218 12.58 22.27 -9.19
C TYR A 218 13.32 21.62 -10.35
#